data_AF-A0A8T5M6H7-F1
#
_entry.id   AF-A0A8T5M6H7-F1
#
_cell.length_a   1.000
_cell.length_b   1.000
_cell.length_c   1.000
_cell.angle_alpha   90.00
_cell.angle_beta   90.00
_cell.angle_gamma   90.00
#
_symmetry.space_group_name_H-M   'P 1'
#
loop_
_entity.id
_entity.type
_entity.pdbx_description
1 polymer ?
#
loop_
_entity_poly.entity_id
_entity_poly.type
_entity_poly.pdbx_seq_one_letter_code
_entity_poly.pdbx_strand_id
1 'polypeptide(L)'
;MSKPKACVVRIPRMWTPEAELHIPHENGEIKFAFPPFGPGEYRVVGQQILDAGLQVPNGGQMASLVHTAFCDPDMKDEPQFERIKHIIRGGDQNWLWMYLCNFVTKKGIYVFQDSEVRGGQLNLTQRDLEKMLKEGPEIKGIRFSEDIRVSFAPRGSYSLVLATSMLLEVILQKSLQEMGLLLRVAV
;
A
#
# COMPACT_ATOMS: atom_id res chain seq x y z
N MET A 1 3.77 26.86 -5.06
CA MET A 1 2.58 26.20 -4.51
C MET A 1 2.97 25.60 -3.16
N SER A 2 2.16 25.78 -2.12
CA SER A 2 2.40 25.17 -0.81
C SER A 2 2.19 23.65 -0.89
N LYS A 3 3.03 22.87 -0.19
CA LYS A 3 2.86 21.41 -0.13
C LYS A 3 1.53 21.06 0.55
N PRO A 4 0.81 20.03 0.07
CA PRO A 4 -0.40 19.55 0.73
C PRO A 4 -0.08 19.06 2.15
N LYS A 5 -1.01 19.28 3.08
CA LYS A 5 -0.93 18.84 4.48
C LYS A 5 -1.98 17.78 4.73
N ALA A 6 -1.67 16.83 5.61
CA ALA A 6 -2.65 15.84 6.02
C ALA A 6 -3.83 16.50 6.72
N CYS A 7 -5.05 16.02 6.44
CA CYS A 7 -6.24 16.46 7.16
C CYS A 7 -7.36 15.42 7.12
N VAL A 8 -8.36 15.61 7.99
CA VAL A 8 -9.55 14.76 8.09
C VAL A 8 -10.78 15.59 7.71
N VAL A 9 -11.51 15.15 6.70
CA VAL A 9 -12.76 15.79 6.25
C VAL A 9 -13.94 14.91 6.67
N ARG A 10 -14.79 15.38 7.59
CA ARG A 10 -15.96 14.63 8.06
C ARG A 10 -17.11 14.74 7.06
N ILE A 11 -17.73 13.61 6.70
CA ILE A 11 -18.80 13.55 5.70
C ILE A 11 -20.16 13.46 6.41
N PRO A 12 -21.20 14.20 5.97
CA PRO A 12 -22.56 14.04 6.46
C PRO A 12 -23.05 12.59 6.24
N ARG A 13 -23.43 11.90 7.32
CA ARG A 13 -23.78 10.47 7.28
C ARG A 13 -24.96 10.17 6.34
N MET A 14 -24.69 9.53 5.22
CA MET A 14 -25.70 8.88 4.38
C MET A 14 -25.20 7.53 3.87
N TRP A 15 -24.77 6.62 4.76
CA TRP A 15 -24.51 5.18 4.48
C TRP A 15 -23.04 4.72 4.23
N THR A 16 -22.03 5.47 4.72
CA THR A 16 -20.54 5.27 4.69
C THR A 16 -19.81 5.82 3.45
N PRO A 17 -18.58 6.37 3.57
CA PRO A 17 -17.70 6.55 4.76
C PRO A 17 -18.06 7.71 5.71
N GLU A 18 -17.51 7.69 6.94
CA GLU A 18 -17.67 8.73 7.99
C GLU A 18 -16.75 9.95 7.77
N ALA A 19 -15.55 9.72 7.23
CA ALA A 19 -14.58 10.76 6.93
C ALA A 19 -13.74 10.39 5.69
N GLU A 20 -13.20 11.41 5.02
CA GLU A 20 -12.09 11.27 4.07
C GLU A 20 -10.79 11.65 4.78
N LEU A 21 -9.79 10.78 4.70
CA LEU A 21 -8.43 11.08 5.12
C LEU A 21 -7.66 11.55 3.90
N HIS A 22 -7.19 12.79 3.97
CA HIS A 22 -6.39 13.42 2.94
C HIS A 22 -4.92 13.27 3.31
N ILE A 23 -4.18 12.49 2.51
CA ILE A 23 -2.81 12.11 2.79
C ILE A 23 -1.89 12.70 1.71
N PRO A 24 -0.90 13.54 2.07
CA PRO A 24 0.10 14.02 1.13
C PRO A 24 0.85 12.86 0.51
N HIS A 25 0.98 12.86 -0.82
CA HIS A 25 1.71 11.84 -1.55
C HIS A 25 2.32 12.43 -2.82
N GLU A 26 3.63 12.28 -2.96
CA GLU A 26 4.41 12.90 -4.04
C GLU A 26 4.09 14.41 -4.15
N ASN A 27 3.61 14.85 -5.32
CA ASN A 27 3.24 16.24 -5.60
C ASN A 27 1.74 16.51 -5.41
N GLY A 28 1.00 15.58 -4.83
CA GLY A 28 -0.44 15.64 -4.68
C GLY A 28 -0.94 15.06 -3.36
N GLU A 29 -2.15 14.52 -3.41
CA GLU A 29 -2.89 14.04 -2.26
C GLU A 29 -3.66 12.75 -2.63
N ILE A 30 -3.71 11.81 -1.70
CA ILE A 30 -4.54 10.61 -1.77
C ILE A 30 -5.69 10.76 -0.78
N LYS A 31 -6.85 10.27 -1.18
CA LYS A 31 -8.04 10.20 -0.32
C LYS A 31 -8.30 8.77 0.10
N PHE A 32 -8.45 8.55 1.40
CA PHE A 32 -8.88 7.29 1.97
C PHE A 32 -10.25 7.45 2.63
N ALA A 33 -11.16 6.53 2.31
CA ALA A 33 -12.41 6.38 3.03
C ALA A 33 -12.15 5.87 4.45
N PHE A 34 -12.79 6.48 5.45
CA PHE A 34 -12.75 6.04 6.84
C PHE A 34 -14.17 5.94 7.44
N PRO A 35 -14.53 4.84 8.14
CA PRO A 35 -13.73 3.64 8.35
C PRO A 35 -13.41 2.95 7.01
N PRO A 36 -12.32 2.18 6.94
CA PRO A 36 -11.95 1.47 5.72
C PRO A 36 -13.02 0.46 5.34
N PHE A 37 -13.16 0.18 4.04
CA PHE A 37 -14.05 -0.88 3.54
C PHE A 37 -13.63 -2.26 4.07
N GLY A 38 -14.60 -3.16 4.25
CA GLY A 38 -14.44 -4.48 4.83
C GLY A 38 -14.97 -4.63 6.27
N PRO A 39 -14.74 -5.78 6.93
CA PRO A 39 -13.97 -6.94 6.47
C PRO A 39 -14.64 -7.69 5.31
N GLY A 40 -13.88 -8.51 4.58
CA GLY A 40 -14.40 -9.31 3.47
C GLY A 40 -13.29 -9.98 2.67
N GLU A 41 -13.66 -10.60 1.56
CA GLU A 41 -12.70 -11.17 0.62
C GLU A 41 -12.06 -10.08 -0.25
N TYR A 42 -10.84 -10.32 -0.73
CA TYR A 42 -10.06 -9.40 -1.58
C TYR A 42 -10.92 -8.74 -2.69
N ARG A 43 -11.64 -9.56 -3.47
CA ARG A 43 -12.47 -9.05 -4.57
C ARG A 43 -13.69 -8.28 -4.10
N VAL A 44 -14.32 -8.73 -3.01
CA VAL A 44 -15.51 -8.09 -2.46
C VAL A 44 -15.16 -6.70 -1.94
N VAL A 45 -14.11 -6.58 -1.13
CA VAL A 45 -13.70 -5.29 -0.57
C VAL A 45 -13.17 -4.36 -1.66
N GLY A 46 -12.40 -4.87 -2.62
CA GLY A 46 -11.88 -4.03 -3.70
C GLY A 46 -12.99 -3.52 -4.61
N GLN A 47 -13.99 -4.34 -4.90
CA GLN A 47 -15.14 -3.90 -5.69
C GLN A 47 -15.95 -2.84 -4.94
N GLN A 48 -16.12 -2.93 -3.61
CA GLN A 48 -16.77 -1.86 -2.83
C GLN A 48 -16.05 -0.51 -2.94
N ILE A 49 -14.70 -0.53 -2.95
CA ILE A 49 -13.90 0.68 -3.15
C ILE A 49 -14.14 1.26 -4.54
N LEU A 50 -14.09 0.41 -5.58
CA LEU A 50 -14.29 0.84 -6.96
C LEU A 50 -15.72 1.34 -7.21
N ASP A 51 -16.73 0.67 -6.66
CA ASP A 51 -18.15 1.04 -6.76
C ASP A 51 -18.46 2.38 -6.07
N ALA A 52 -17.68 2.73 -5.04
CA ALA A 52 -17.71 4.05 -4.41
C ALA A 52 -17.04 5.16 -5.24
N GLY A 53 -16.55 4.85 -6.45
CA GLY A 53 -15.83 5.80 -7.32
C GLY A 53 -14.41 6.11 -6.85
N LEU A 54 -13.85 5.30 -5.94
CA LEU A 54 -12.50 5.46 -5.42
C LEU A 54 -11.53 4.52 -6.16
N GLN A 55 -10.25 4.80 -6.06
CA GLN A 55 -9.20 3.90 -6.54
C GLN A 55 -8.71 3.01 -5.39
N VAL A 56 -8.39 1.76 -5.71
CA VAL A 56 -7.73 0.88 -4.74
C VAL A 56 -6.29 1.33 -4.49
N PRO A 57 -5.83 1.34 -3.23
CA PRO A 57 -4.54 1.89 -2.90
C PRO A 57 -3.39 0.97 -3.33
N ASN A 58 -2.31 1.58 -3.82
CA ASN A 58 -1.05 0.89 -4.09
C ASN A 58 -0.13 0.87 -2.86
N GLY A 59 1.00 0.16 -2.97
CA GLY A 59 1.95 0.03 -1.85
C GLY A 59 2.54 1.36 -1.37
N GLY A 60 2.88 2.27 -2.30
CA GLY A 60 3.40 3.59 -1.97
C GLY A 60 2.37 4.48 -1.28
N GLN A 61 1.13 4.46 -1.76
CA GLN A 61 0.00 5.18 -1.18
C GLN A 61 -0.31 4.68 0.24
N MET A 62 -0.30 3.36 0.44
CA MET A 62 -0.43 2.78 1.77
C MET A 62 0.75 3.11 2.68
N ALA A 63 1.97 3.14 2.16
CA ALA A 63 3.14 3.57 2.93
C ALA A 63 3.00 5.03 3.39
N SER A 64 2.46 5.92 2.55
CA SER A 64 2.14 7.29 2.95
C SER A 64 1.10 7.35 4.06
N LEU A 65 0.01 6.56 3.98
CA LEU A 65 -0.99 6.50 5.06
C LEU A 65 -0.37 6.06 6.39
N VAL A 66 0.41 4.98 6.36
CA VAL A 66 1.11 4.45 7.54
C VAL A 66 2.08 5.48 8.09
N HIS A 67 2.89 6.10 7.23
CA HIS A 67 3.83 7.13 7.63
C HIS A 67 3.12 8.30 8.29
N THR A 68 2.07 8.86 7.68
CA THR A 68 1.30 9.97 8.27
C THR A 68 0.73 9.58 9.63
N ALA A 69 0.20 8.37 9.79
CA ALA A 69 -0.36 7.91 11.07
C ALA A 69 0.67 7.86 12.22
N PHE A 70 1.95 7.60 11.94
CA PHE A 70 2.98 7.42 12.95
C PHE A 70 3.95 8.59 13.10
N CYS A 71 4.18 9.34 12.02
CA CYS A 71 5.27 10.30 11.94
C CYS A 71 4.80 11.74 11.76
N ASP A 72 3.52 11.98 11.40
CA ASP A 72 2.99 13.34 11.32
C ASP A 72 2.54 13.82 12.71
N PRO A 73 3.21 14.82 13.31
CA PRO A 73 2.86 15.30 14.65
C PRO A 73 1.47 15.95 14.70
N ASP A 74 1.01 16.54 13.59
CA ASP A 74 -0.30 17.20 13.52
C ASP A 74 -1.45 16.18 13.57
N MET A 75 -1.18 14.92 13.18
CA MET A 75 -2.17 13.83 13.14
C MET A 75 -2.11 12.92 14.37
N LYS A 76 -1.22 13.22 15.33
CA LYS A 76 -0.95 12.33 16.48
C LYS A 76 -2.20 12.03 17.29
N ASP A 77 -3.00 13.04 17.58
CA ASP A 77 -4.16 12.94 18.48
C ASP A 77 -5.49 12.78 17.71
N GLU A 78 -5.45 12.67 16.38
CA GLU A 78 -6.64 12.48 15.56
C GLU A 78 -7.19 11.04 15.71
N PRO A 79 -8.47 10.86 16.11
CA PRO A 79 -9.03 9.55 16.40
C PRO A 79 -8.95 8.55 15.24
N GLN A 80 -9.06 9.04 14.00
CA GLN A 80 -8.96 8.22 12.79
C GLN A 80 -7.55 7.62 12.64
N PHE A 81 -6.52 8.40 12.93
CA PHE A 81 -5.13 7.95 12.86
C PHE A 81 -4.74 7.08 14.07
N GLU A 82 -5.32 7.30 15.25
CA GLU A 82 -5.23 6.34 16.37
C GLU A 82 -5.83 4.98 16.00
N ARG A 83 -6.97 4.95 15.30
CA ARG A 83 -7.53 3.68 14.83
C ARG A 83 -6.65 3.01 13.78
N ILE A 84 -6.05 3.76 12.86
CA ILE A 84 -5.08 3.22 11.90
C ILE A 84 -3.86 2.61 12.62
N LYS A 85 -3.31 3.33 13.61
CA LYS A 85 -2.22 2.81 14.47
C LYS A 85 -2.63 1.53 15.19
N HIS A 86 -3.87 1.45 15.68
CA HIS A 86 -4.41 0.26 16.34
C HIS A 86 -4.56 -0.93 15.36
N ILE A 87 -5.07 -0.69 14.15
CA ILE A 87 -5.15 -1.69 13.06
C ILE A 87 -3.76 -2.26 12.76
N ILE A 88 -2.76 -1.40 12.61
CA ILE A 88 -1.38 -1.81 12.27
C ILE A 88 -0.72 -2.60 13.41
N ARG A 89 -1.07 -2.30 14.66
CA ARG A 89 -0.52 -2.97 15.86
C ARG A 89 -1.19 -4.31 16.19
N GLY A 90 -2.12 -4.80 15.37
CA GLY A 90 -2.75 -6.11 15.58
C GLY A 90 -4.04 -6.08 16.41
N GLY A 91 -4.79 -4.97 16.39
CA GLY A 91 -6.08 -4.83 17.09
C GLY A 91 -7.26 -5.66 16.55
N ASP A 92 -8.49 -5.30 16.92
CA ASP A 92 -9.69 -6.10 16.62
C ASP A 92 -10.10 -6.14 15.12
N GLN A 93 -9.46 -5.32 14.27
CA GLN A 93 -9.68 -5.27 12.82
C GLN A 93 -8.33 -5.15 12.09
N ASN A 94 -7.76 -6.27 11.65
CA ASN A 94 -6.33 -6.37 11.27
C ASN A 94 -6.02 -6.15 9.78
N TRP A 95 -6.79 -5.34 9.07
CA TRP A 95 -6.68 -5.30 7.60
C TRP A 95 -6.49 -3.88 7.07
N LEU A 96 -5.29 -3.62 6.56
CA LEU A 96 -5.07 -2.60 5.55
C LEU A 96 -4.98 -3.31 4.21
N TRP A 97 -5.92 -3.00 3.31
CA TRP A 97 -5.99 -3.63 2.02
C TRP A 97 -4.92 -3.07 1.08
N MET A 98 -4.12 -3.96 0.50
CA MET A 98 -3.16 -3.64 -0.55
C MET A 98 -3.39 -4.60 -1.71
N TYR A 99 -3.65 -4.04 -2.90
CA TYR A 99 -4.09 -4.82 -4.05
C TYR A 99 -2.91 -5.24 -4.92
N LEU A 100 -2.23 -6.30 -4.49
CA LEU A 100 -1.04 -6.83 -5.14
C LEU A 100 -1.17 -8.31 -5.50
N CYS A 101 -0.52 -8.71 -6.59
CA CYS A 101 -0.36 -10.09 -7.03
C CYS A 101 1.12 -10.48 -7.05
N ASN A 102 1.48 -11.56 -6.36
CA ASN A 102 2.86 -12.04 -6.27
C ASN A 102 3.08 -13.22 -7.22
N PHE A 103 4.07 -13.11 -8.11
CA PHE A 103 4.48 -14.18 -9.01
C PHE A 103 5.87 -14.67 -8.60
N VAL A 104 5.91 -15.81 -7.91
CA VAL A 104 7.16 -16.41 -7.43
C VAL A 104 7.78 -17.27 -8.54
N THR A 105 9.06 -17.04 -8.83
CA THR A 105 9.82 -17.81 -9.83
C THR A 105 11.15 -18.28 -9.25
N LYS A 106 11.88 -19.12 -10.00
CA LYS A 106 13.24 -19.53 -9.61
C LYS A 106 14.21 -18.35 -9.51
N LYS A 107 13.98 -17.27 -10.28
CA LYS A 107 14.85 -16.09 -10.37
C LYS A 107 14.57 -15.05 -9.29
N GLY A 108 13.38 -15.06 -8.67
CA GLY A 108 12.93 -14.02 -7.76
C GLY A 108 11.41 -13.91 -7.71
N ILE A 109 10.90 -12.82 -7.15
CA ILE A 109 9.47 -12.54 -7.00
C ILE A 109 9.14 -11.31 -7.83
N TYR A 110 8.11 -11.40 -8.66
CA TYR A 110 7.45 -10.24 -9.23
C TYR A 110 6.27 -9.85 -8.36
N VAL A 111 6.07 -8.56 -8.20
CA VAL A 111 4.90 -7.99 -7.52
C VAL A 111 4.20 -7.08 -8.53
N PHE A 112 2.93 -7.34 -8.80
CA PHE A 112 2.09 -6.57 -9.71
C PHE A 112 0.98 -5.86 -8.93
N GLN A 113 0.76 -4.58 -9.21
CA GLN A 113 -0.36 -3.82 -8.68
C GLN A 113 -1.65 -4.12 -9.47
N ASP A 114 -2.56 -4.81 -8.80
CA ASP A 114 -3.87 -5.17 -9.33
C ASP A 114 -4.91 -4.07 -9.04
N SER A 115 -4.78 -2.97 -9.78
CA SER A 115 -5.68 -1.81 -9.69
C SER A 115 -7.15 -2.11 -10.04
N GLU A 116 -7.42 -3.27 -10.66
CA GLU A 116 -8.74 -3.68 -11.12
C GLU A 116 -9.33 -4.82 -10.28
N VAL A 117 -8.62 -5.24 -9.22
CA VAL A 117 -9.12 -6.23 -8.26
C VAL A 117 -9.50 -7.57 -8.93
N ARG A 118 -8.74 -7.96 -9.94
CA ARG A 118 -8.95 -9.23 -10.67
C ARG A 118 -8.50 -10.44 -9.84
N GLY A 119 -7.57 -10.24 -8.91
CA GLY A 119 -6.98 -11.28 -8.07
C GLY A 119 -6.46 -12.45 -8.90
N GLY A 120 -6.88 -13.67 -8.54
CA GLY A 120 -6.47 -14.89 -9.24
C GLY A 120 -6.93 -15.01 -10.70
N GLN A 121 -7.78 -14.12 -11.20
CA GLN A 121 -8.20 -14.09 -12.62
C GLN A 121 -7.21 -13.32 -13.51
N LEU A 122 -6.13 -12.81 -12.94
CA LEU A 122 -5.10 -12.07 -13.64
C LEU A 122 -4.25 -13.02 -14.52
N ASN A 123 -4.52 -13.01 -15.82
CA ASN A 123 -3.77 -13.77 -16.82
C ASN A 123 -2.49 -13.02 -17.25
N LEU A 124 -1.51 -12.90 -16.34
CA LEU A 124 -0.18 -12.37 -16.65
C LEU A 124 0.85 -13.50 -16.69
N THR A 125 1.70 -13.50 -17.72
CA THR A 125 2.85 -14.40 -17.81
C THR A 125 4.13 -13.72 -17.32
N GLN A 126 5.15 -14.51 -16.99
CA GLN A 126 6.49 -13.96 -16.69
C GLN A 126 7.03 -13.09 -17.84
N ARG A 127 6.72 -13.44 -19.10
CA ARG A 127 7.14 -12.66 -20.26
C ARG A 127 6.48 -11.28 -20.28
N ASP A 128 5.22 -11.19 -19.89
CA ASP A 128 4.49 -9.91 -19.81
C ASP A 128 5.11 -9.02 -18.73
N LEU A 129 5.39 -9.60 -17.56
CA LEU A 129 6.02 -8.88 -16.44
C LEU A 129 7.42 -8.36 -16.79
N GLU A 130 8.26 -9.18 -17.44
CA GLU A 130 9.59 -8.73 -17.90
C GLU A 130 9.51 -7.65 -18.97
N LYS A 131 8.50 -7.69 -19.85
CA LYS A 131 8.27 -6.63 -20.83
C LYS A 131 7.95 -5.30 -20.14
N MET A 132 7.15 -5.31 -19.07
CA MET A 132 6.80 -4.11 -18.30
C MET A 132 7.99 -3.52 -17.53
N LEU A 133 8.94 -4.36 -17.13
CA LEU A 133 10.16 -3.93 -16.42
C LEU A 133 11.25 -3.38 -17.34
N LYS A 134 11.16 -3.57 -18.65
CA LYS A 134 12.29 -3.40 -19.59
C LYS A 134 12.91 -2.01 -19.59
N GLU A 135 12.09 -0.97 -19.45
CA GLU A 135 12.52 0.44 -19.52
C GLU A 135 12.54 1.12 -18.14
N GLY A 136 12.14 0.40 -17.08
CA GLY A 136 12.00 1.00 -15.76
C GLY A 136 13.29 0.98 -14.93
N PRO A 137 13.31 1.72 -13.81
CA PRO A 137 14.51 1.92 -13.02
C PRO A 137 14.87 0.69 -12.19
N GLU A 138 16.16 0.57 -11.85
CA GLU A 138 16.63 -0.37 -10.84
C GLU A 138 17.14 0.38 -9.61
N ILE A 139 16.57 0.08 -8.44
CA ILE A 139 16.92 0.71 -7.16
C ILE A 139 17.31 -0.40 -6.19
N LYS A 140 18.55 -0.36 -5.69
CA LYS A 140 19.08 -1.33 -4.72
C LYS A 140 18.87 -2.80 -5.15
N GLY A 141 19.02 -3.10 -6.44
CA GLY A 141 18.85 -4.44 -7.00
C GLY A 141 17.40 -4.87 -7.22
N ILE A 142 16.41 -4.00 -6.97
CA ILE A 142 15.00 -4.23 -7.32
C ILE A 142 14.69 -3.46 -8.60
N ARG A 143 14.15 -4.15 -9.60
CA ARG A 143 13.70 -3.54 -10.85
C ARG A 143 12.25 -3.11 -10.72
N PHE A 144 11.90 -1.95 -11.26
CA PHE A 144 10.53 -1.42 -11.30
C PHE A 144 10.13 -1.18 -12.75
N SER A 145 8.84 -1.16 -13.05
CA SER A 145 8.32 -0.57 -14.29
C SER A 145 8.32 0.96 -14.16
N GLU A 146 8.28 1.67 -15.29
CA GLU A 146 8.23 3.15 -15.29
C GLU A 146 7.03 3.69 -14.50
N ASP A 147 5.89 3.01 -14.57
CA ASP A 147 4.65 3.33 -13.85
C ASP A 147 4.59 2.74 -12.43
N ILE A 148 5.66 2.06 -11.99
CA ILE A 148 5.80 1.44 -10.65
C ILE A 148 4.75 0.33 -10.38
N ARG A 149 3.95 -0.05 -11.39
CA ARG A 149 2.93 -1.12 -11.24
C ARG A 149 3.53 -2.51 -11.15
N VAL A 150 4.74 -2.71 -11.64
CA VAL A 150 5.48 -3.98 -11.53
C VAL A 150 6.79 -3.73 -10.82
N SER A 151 7.12 -4.60 -9.88
CA SER A 151 8.48 -4.70 -9.36
C SER A 151 8.97 -6.14 -9.41
N PHE A 152 10.28 -6.31 -9.50
CA PHE A 152 10.95 -7.59 -9.44
C PHE A 152 12.11 -7.54 -8.45
N ALA A 153 12.01 -8.38 -7.42
CA ALA A 153 13.08 -8.62 -6.46
C ALA A 153 13.80 -9.93 -6.83
N PRO A 154 15.08 -9.90 -7.25
CA PRO A 154 15.84 -11.10 -7.56
C PRO A 154 16.05 -11.94 -6.30
N ARG A 155 16.15 -13.26 -6.48
CA ARG A 155 16.42 -14.20 -5.40
C ARG A 155 17.76 -13.85 -4.76
N GLY A 156 17.77 -13.62 -3.44
CA GLY A 156 18.94 -13.15 -2.70
C GLY A 156 18.93 -11.65 -2.37
N SER A 157 18.05 -10.85 -2.98
CA SER A 157 17.83 -9.43 -2.60
C SER A 157 16.87 -9.25 -1.41
N TYR A 158 16.31 -10.36 -0.92
CA TYR A 158 15.39 -10.43 0.21
C TYR A 158 15.65 -11.72 1.01
N SER A 159 15.51 -11.61 2.33
CA SER A 159 15.43 -12.76 3.23
C SER A 159 13.95 -13.05 3.49
N LEU A 160 13.43 -14.18 3.01
CA LEU A 160 12.16 -14.70 3.52
C LEU A 160 12.46 -15.30 4.90
N VAL A 161 12.42 -14.47 5.94
CA VAL A 161 12.26 -15.03 7.28
C VAL A 161 10.84 -15.56 7.32
N LEU A 162 10.69 -16.88 7.38
CA LEU A 162 9.42 -17.59 7.53
C LEU A 162 8.82 -17.23 8.90
N ALA A 163 8.23 -16.05 9.01
CA ALA A 163 7.13 -15.80 9.92
C ALA A 163 5.94 -15.38 9.06
N THR A 164 4.79 -15.97 9.38
CA THR A 164 3.52 -15.96 8.66
C THR A 164 2.90 -14.57 8.37
N SER A 165 3.61 -13.45 8.53
CA SER A 165 3.10 -12.10 8.25
C SER A 165 4.12 -11.07 7.70
N MET A 166 5.30 -11.47 7.20
CA MET A 166 6.40 -10.52 6.94
C MET A 166 6.57 -9.95 5.52
N LEU A 167 5.80 -10.38 4.51
CA LEU A 167 6.00 -9.89 3.14
C LEU A 167 5.62 -8.40 2.96
N LEU A 168 4.69 -7.88 3.77
CA LEU A 168 4.38 -6.45 3.81
C LEU A 168 5.52 -5.63 4.43
N GLU A 169 6.20 -6.15 5.46
CA GLU A 169 7.26 -5.41 6.16
C GLU A 169 8.44 -5.11 5.26
N VAL A 170 8.85 -6.03 4.38
CA VAL A 170 10.01 -5.80 3.50
C VAL A 170 9.71 -4.77 2.41
N ILE A 171 8.48 -4.76 1.88
CA ILE A 171 8.06 -3.77 0.87
C ILE A 171 7.88 -2.41 1.53
N LEU A 172 7.22 -2.34 2.70
CA LEU A 172 7.06 -1.10 3.46
C LEU A 172 8.39 -0.53 3.95
N GLN A 173 9.30 -1.35 4.50
CA GLN A 173 10.62 -0.88 4.94
C GLN A 173 11.46 -0.33 3.79
N LYS A 174 11.39 -0.94 2.59
CA LYS A 174 12.15 -0.44 1.44
C LYS A 174 11.54 0.85 0.85
N SER A 175 10.21 0.95 0.75
CA SER A 175 9.56 2.21 0.35
C SER A 175 9.75 3.34 1.37
N LEU A 176 9.81 3.04 2.68
CA LEU A 176 10.12 4.02 3.73
C LEU A 176 11.59 4.47 3.71
N GLN A 177 12.53 3.58 3.34
CA GLN A 177 13.93 3.96 3.13
C GLN A 177 14.13 4.90 1.93
N GLU A 178 13.34 4.76 0.86
CA GLU A 178 13.37 5.68 -0.29
C GLU A 178 12.83 7.07 0.06
N MET A 179 11.95 7.16 1.06
CA MET A 179 11.47 8.42 1.64
C MET A 179 12.41 9.01 2.72
N GLY A 180 13.59 8.43 2.94
CA GLY A 180 14.58 8.94 3.92
C GLY A 180 14.23 8.66 5.38
N LEU A 181 13.30 7.74 5.65
CA LEU A 181 12.85 7.41 7.01
C LEU A 181 13.35 6.03 7.42
N LEU A 182 14.29 6.03 8.37
CA LEU A 182 14.86 4.85 9.02
C LEU A 182 13.93 4.38 10.15
N LEU A 183 13.21 3.28 9.95
CA LEU A 183 12.67 2.51 11.08
C LEU A 183 13.76 1.55 11.58
N ARG A 184 14.23 1.75 12.83
CA ARG A 184 14.91 0.68 13.59
C ARG A 184 13.84 -0.12 14.30
N VAL A 185 13.76 -1.41 14.02
CA VAL A 185 12.95 -2.36 14.81
C VAL A 185 13.90 -3.26 15.57
N ALA A 186 13.79 -3.24 16.90
CA ALA A 186 14.48 -4.17 17.78
C ALA A 186 13.81 -5.55 17.69
N VAL A 187 14.64 -6.59 17.73
CA VAL A 187 14.30 -8.01 17.67
C VAL A 187 13.34 -8.41 18.78
#